data_AF-A0A2H0D7X4-F1
#
_entry.id   AF-A0A2H0D7X4-F1
#
_cell.length_a   1.000
_cell.length_b   1.000
_cell.length_c   1.000
_cell.angle_alpha   90.00
_cell.angle_beta   90.00
_cell.angle_gamma   90.00
#
_symmetry.space_group_name_H-M   'P 1'
#
loop_
_entity.id
_entity.type
_entity.pdbx_description
1 polymer ?
#
loop_
_entity_poly.entity_id
_entity_poly.type
_entity_poly.pdbx_seq_one_letter_code
_entity_poly.pdbx_strand_id
1 'polypeptide(L)'
;MVVLTFLWLMSSSIASARGVYVTHQDFLKTIFKESVPKSEILWIKGTLQDSVNEILGHTYGRLRIRYWRHADEFAWILEEIGKEEPITVGIAIKGEKIKNLIVLEYRESRGDEVRQLFFTQQFQNATLDEHQNLSQHIDGITGATLSVSALIKLSKLALFLSQQVAKETKLRSSNG
;
A
#
# COMPACT_ATOMS: atom_id res chain seq x y z
N MET A 1 23.85 56.68 -11.64
CA MET A 1 23.33 56.16 -10.36
C MET A 1 23.04 54.68 -10.60
N VAL A 2 23.80 53.80 -9.95
CA VAL A 2 23.84 52.35 -10.22
C VAL A 2 22.58 51.70 -9.65
N VAL A 3 21.81 50.98 -10.48
CA VAL A 3 20.72 50.12 -10.03
C VAL A 3 21.31 48.74 -9.76
N LEU A 4 21.38 48.37 -8.48
CA LEU A 4 21.92 47.08 -8.02
C LEU A 4 20.77 46.08 -7.95
N THR A 5 20.67 45.18 -8.94
CA THR A 5 19.68 44.09 -8.94
C THR A 5 20.23 42.91 -8.14
N PHE A 6 19.68 42.68 -6.95
CA PHE A 6 20.05 41.55 -6.08
C PHE A 6 19.28 40.30 -6.54
N LEU A 7 19.93 39.44 -7.33
CA LEU A 7 19.38 38.18 -7.79
C LEU A 7 19.50 37.14 -6.67
N TRP A 8 18.43 36.95 -5.91
CA TRP A 8 18.37 35.94 -4.84
C TRP A 8 18.11 34.57 -5.46
N LEU A 9 19.17 33.79 -5.70
CA LEU A 9 19.05 32.38 -6.07
C LEU A 9 18.48 31.59 -4.88
N MET A 10 17.19 31.24 -4.96
CA MET A 10 16.57 30.24 -4.10
C MET A 10 17.05 28.85 -4.54
N SER A 11 18.15 28.40 -3.96
CA SER A 11 18.60 27.01 -4.07
C SER A 11 17.62 26.12 -3.29
N SER A 12 16.60 25.61 -3.96
CA SER A 12 15.73 24.57 -3.41
C SER A 12 16.54 23.27 -3.31
N SER A 13 17.00 22.94 -2.10
CA SER A 13 17.53 21.61 -1.81
C SER A 13 16.44 20.57 -2.07
N ILE A 14 16.59 19.80 -3.14
CA ILE A 14 15.77 18.60 -3.36
C ILE A 14 16.26 17.58 -2.33
N ALA A 15 15.60 17.54 -1.16
CA ALA A 15 15.82 16.51 -0.18
C ALA A 15 15.31 15.18 -0.76
N SER A 16 16.23 14.35 -1.25
CA SER A 16 15.90 12.96 -1.57
C SER A 16 15.67 12.24 -0.24
N ALA A 17 14.42 11.92 0.06
CA ALA A 17 14.08 11.10 1.22
C ALA A 17 14.73 9.71 1.03
N ARG A 18 15.64 9.34 1.94
CA ARG A 18 16.35 8.06 1.88
C ARG A 18 15.35 6.91 1.88
N GLY A 19 15.52 5.96 0.94
CA GLY A 19 14.72 4.75 0.87
C GLY A 19 13.38 4.90 0.17
N VAL A 20 13.06 6.06 -0.43
CA VAL A 20 11.91 6.21 -1.34
C VAL A 20 12.33 5.78 -2.75
N TYR A 21 11.71 4.72 -3.26
CA TYR A 21 11.98 4.18 -4.60
C TYR A 21 10.92 4.61 -5.61
N VAL A 22 9.66 4.67 -5.18
CA VAL A 22 8.52 5.09 -5.99
C VAL A 22 7.67 6.01 -5.14
N THR A 23 7.38 7.22 -5.63
CA THR A 23 6.54 8.14 -4.87
C THR A 23 5.10 7.64 -4.83
N HIS A 24 4.35 8.02 -3.79
CA HIS A 24 2.92 7.74 -3.72
C HIS A 24 2.17 8.21 -4.97
N GLN A 25 2.54 9.38 -5.50
CA GLN A 25 1.90 9.94 -6.69
C GLN A 25 2.21 9.13 -7.95
N ASP A 26 3.45 8.68 -8.13
CA ASP A 26 3.84 7.87 -9.30
C ASP A 26 3.20 6.48 -9.26
N PHE A 27 3.09 5.89 -8.06
CA PHE A 27 2.32 4.67 -7.86
C PHE A 27 0.86 4.88 -8.28
N LEU A 28 0.18 5.91 -7.77
CA LEU A 28 -1.21 6.18 -8.11
C LEU A 28 -1.41 6.47 -9.60
N LYS A 29 -0.48 7.16 -10.25
CA LYS A 29 -0.48 7.38 -11.71
C LYS A 29 -0.28 6.09 -12.49
N THR A 30 0.49 5.13 -11.97
CA THR A 30 0.64 3.81 -12.59
C THR A 30 -0.70 3.06 -12.60
N ILE A 31 -1.50 3.21 -11.55
CA ILE A 31 -2.79 2.52 -11.41
C ILE A 31 -3.91 3.23 -12.20
N PHE A 32 -4.06 4.54 -12.01
CA PHE A 32 -5.18 5.33 -12.54
C PHE A 32 -4.82 6.20 -13.76
N LYS A 33 -3.62 6.05 -14.32
CA LYS A 33 -3.07 6.91 -15.39
C LYS A 33 -3.07 8.37 -14.92
N GLU A 34 -3.35 9.32 -15.82
CA GLU A 34 -3.32 10.75 -15.50
C GLU A 34 -4.54 11.23 -14.69
N SER A 35 -5.57 10.40 -14.51
CA SER A 35 -6.79 10.76 -13.79
C SER A 35 -6.91 10.05 -12.44
N VAL A 36 -5.98 10.37 -11.51
CA VAL A 36 -6.03 9.86 -10.14
C VAL A 36 -7.29 10.39 -9.43
N PRO A 37 -8.18 9.52 -8.91
CA PRO A 37 -9.40 9.95 -8.23
C PRO A 37 -9.09 10.68 -6.92
N LYS A 38 -10.09 11.37 -6.37
CA LYS A 38 -9.97 11.91 -5.00
C LYS A 38 -9.90 10.75 -4.02
N SER A 39 -9.00 10.85 -3.05
CA SER A 39 -8.88 9.83 -2.01
C SER A 39 -10.10 9.79 -1.10
N GLU A 40 -10.48 8.60 -0.68
CA GLU A 40 -11.50 8.31 0.33
C GLU A 40 -10.84 7.93 1.68
N ILE A 41 -11.62 7.92 2.76
CA ILE A 41 -11.14 7.60 4.11
C ILE A 41 -11.98 6.44 4.66
N LEU A 42 -11.31 5.37 5.10
CA LEU A 42 -11.89 4.28 5.85
C LEU A 42 -11.52 4.41 7.33
N TRP A 43 -12.52 4.43 8.21
CA TRP A 43 -12.31 4.47 9.65
C TRP A 43 -12.14 3.07 10.22
N ILE A 44 -11.04 2.82 10.92
CA ILE A 44 -10.72 1.52 11.52
C ILE A 44 -11.23 1.53 12.96
N LYS A 45 -12.39 0.91 13.19
CA LYS A 45 -13.07 0.88 14.50
C LYS A 45 -13.93 -0.37 14.67
N GLY A 46 -14.24 -0.74 15.91
CA GLY A 46 -15.13 -1.87 16.23
C GLY A 46 -14.63 -3.17 15.61
N THR A 47 -15.53 -3.98 15.07
CA THR A 47 -15.20 -5.29 14.47
C THR A 47 -14.19 -5.19 13.32
N LEU A 48 -14.16 -4.08 12.59
CA LEU A 48 -13.16 -3.87 11.54
C LEU A 48 -11.75 -3.77 12.13
N GLN A 49 -11.61 -3.13 13.29
CA GLN A 49 -10.31 -3.03 13.97
C GLN A 49 -9.83 -4.40 14.47
N ASP A 50 -10.75 -5.23 14.98
CA ASP A 50 -10.43 -6.58 15.43
C ASP A 50 -9.89 -7.44 14.28
N SER A 51 -10.56 -7.44 13.13
CA SER A 51 -10.09 -8.17 11.94
C SER A 51 -8.76 -7.64 11.40
N VAL A 52 -8.54 -6.32 11.42
CA VAL A 52 -7.25 -5.74 11.01
C VAL A 52 -6.14 -6.20 11.95
N ASN A 53 -6.37 -6.20 13.27
CA ASN A 53 -5.39 -6.66 14.25
C ASN A 53 -5.07 -8.16 14.07
N GLU A 54 -6.08 -8.97 13.77
CA GLU A 54 -5.91 -10.40 13.50
C GLU A 54 -5.04 -10.64 12.26
N ILE A 55 -5.30 -9.92 11.16
CA ILE A 55 -4.53 -10.03 9.92
C ILE A 55 -3.05 -9.64 10.13
N LEU A 56 -2.81 -8.58 10.91
CA LEU A 56 -1.46 -8.07 11.15
C LEU A 56 -0.73 -8.83 12.27
N GLY A 57 -1.46 -9.47 13.19
CA GLY A 57 -0.92 -10.14 14.37
C GLY A 57 -0.43 -9.18 15.45
N HIS A 58 -0.84 -7.91 15.41
CA HIS A 58 -0.59 -6.90 16.44
C HIS A 58 -1.64 -5.79 16.37
N THR A 59 -1.66 -4.91 17.37
CA THR A 59 -2.56 -3.75 17.36
C THR A 59 -2.19 -2.77 16.24
N TYR A 60 -3.18 -2.43 15.41
CA TYR A 60 -3.05 -1.40 14.41
C TYR A 60 -3.26 -0.01 15.01
N GLY A 61 -2.20 0.80 15.01
CA GLY A 61 -2.18 2.09 15.72
C GLY A 61 -2.90 3.25 15.01
N ARG A 62 -3.40 3.06 13.78
CA ARG A 62 -4.01 4.14 12.98
C ARG A 62 -5.53 4.05 12.99
N LEU A 63 -6.19 5.17 13.30
CA LEU A 63 -7.66 5.28 13.33
C LEU A 63 -8.34 5.26 11.95
N ARG A 64 -7.57 5.54 10.90
CA ARG A 64 -8.09 5.67 9.54
C ARG A 64 -7.04 5.32 8.50
N ILE A 65 -7.51 4.76 7.40
CA ILE A 65 -6.71 4.43 6.22
C ILE A 65 -7.26 5.24 5.04
N ARG A 66 -6.36 5.89 4.31
CA ARG A 66 -6.68 6.57 3.06
C ARG A 66 -6.56 5.58 1.91
N TYR A 67 -7.51 5.62 0.99
CA TYR A 67 -7.48 4.79 -0.21
C TYR A 67 -8.00 5.57 -1.42
N TRP A 68 -7.76 5.02 -2.60
CA TRP A 68 -8.25 5.55 -3.86
C TRP A 68 -9.05 4.49 -4.57
N ARG A 69 -10.10 4.89 -5.27
CA ARG A 69 -10.96 3.95 -5.97
C ARG A 69 -11.54 4.54 -7.24
N HIS A 70 -11.62 3.69 -8.25
CA HIS A 70 -12.38 3.95 -9.47
C HIS A 70 -13.07 2.66 -9.90
N ALA A 71 -14.41 2.65 -9.91
CA ALA A 71 -15.22 1.44 -10.14
C ALA A 71 -14.84 0.29 -9.19
N ASP A 72 -14.35 -0.83 -9.75
CA ASP A 72 -13.91 -2.04 -9.05
C ASP A 72 -12.40 -2.08 -8.77
N GLU A 73 -11.68 -1.00 -9.07
CA GLU A 73 -10.24 -0.89 -8.87
C GLU A 73 -9.91 0.02 -7.68
N PHE A 74 -9.14 -0.50 -6.73
CA PHE A 74 -8.70 0.14 -5.50
C PHE A 74 -7.18 0.30 -5.49
N ALA A 75 -6.69 1.38 -4.89
CA ALA A 75 -5.28 1.52 -4.55
C ALA A 75 -5.13 1.85 -3.07
N TRP A 76 -4.26 1.08 -2.41
CA TRP A 76 -3.91 1.20 -1.00
C TRP A 76 -2.44 1.55 -0.88
N ILE A 77 -2.11 2.42 0.07
CA ILE A 77 -0.74 2.68 0.48
C ILE A 77 -0.69 2.33 1.97
N LEU A 78 -0.02 1.23 2.27
CA LEU A 78 0.02 0.63 3.61
C LEU A 78 1.47 0.49 4.06
N GLU A 79 1.67 0.35 5.36
CA GLU A 79 2.99 0.12 5.93
C GLU A 79 2.93 -0.94 7.02
N GLU A 80 4.02 -1.68 7.15
CA GLU A 80 4.22 -2.69 8.19
C GLU A 80 5.69 -2.71 8.58
N ILE A 81 6.00 -3.06 9.83
CA ILE A 81 7.39 -3.20 10.28
C ILE A 81 7.98 -4.47 9.67
N GLY A 82 9.16 -4.33 9.05
CA GLY A 82 9.97 -5.47 8.62
C GLY A 82 10.67 -6.11 9.81
N LYS A 83 12.01 -6.09 9.78
CA LYS A 83 12.84 -6.41 10.94
C LYS A 83 12.86 -5.28 11.96
N GLU A 84 13.13 -4.07 11.50
CA GLU A 84 13.36 -2.89 12.35
C GLU A 84 12.73 -1.62 11.77
N GLU A 85 12.60 -1.51 10.44
CA GLU A 85 12.12 -0.30 9.78
C GLU A 85 10.78 -0.54 9.08
N PRO A 86 9.92 0.49 8.96
CA PRO A 86 8.67 0.38 8.21
C PRO A 86 8.94 0.18 6.71
N ILE A 87 8.23 -0.76 6.12
CA ILE A 87 8.15 -0.99 4.68
C ILE A 87 6.83 -0.41 4.18
N THR A 88 6.88 0.53 3.24
CA THR A 88 5.67 1.13 2.65
C THR A 88 5.40 0.50 1.29
N VAL A 89 4.17 0.02 1.09
CA VAL A 89 3.78 -0.72 -0.11
C VAL A 89 2.53 -0.10 -0.71
N GLY A 90 2.56 0.07 -2.03
CA GLY A 90 1.41 0.39 -2.86
C GLY A 90 0.80 -0.91 -3.39
N ILE A 91 -0.48 -1.14 -3.09
CA ILE A 91 -1.21 -2.35 -3.50
C ILE A 91 -2.44 -1.95 -4.28
N ALA A 92 -2.54 -2.42 -5.52
CA ALA A 92 -3.71 -2.24 -6.37
C ALA A 92 -4.55 -3.52 -6.37
N ILE A 93 -5.83 -3.39 -6.05
CA ILE A 93 -6.82 -4.48 -6.10
C ILE A 93 -7.78 -4.21 -7.25
N LYS A 94 -8.10 -5.21 -8.06
CA LYS A 94 -9.15 -5.11 -9.09
C LYS A 94 -10.13 -6.27 -8.93
N GLY A 95 -11.39 -5.95 -8.69
CA GLY A 95 -12.38 -6.93 -8.24
C GLY A 95 -11.97 -7.47 -6.87
N GLU A 96 -11.66 -8.77 -6.80
CA GLU A 96 -11.32 -9.46 -5.54
C GLU A 96 -9.85 -9.93 -5.50
N LYS A 97 -9.03 -9.48 -6.45
CA LYS A 97 -7.65 -9.94 -6.61
C LYS A 97 -6.63 -8.81 -6.65
N ILE A 98 -5.41 -9.11 -6.23
CA ILE A 98 -4.28 -8.20 -6.37
C ILE A 98 -3.96 -8.05 -7.85
N LYS A 99 -4.07 -6.82 -8.35
CA LYS A 99 -3.63 -6.43 -9.69
C LYS A 99 -2.14 -6.14 -9.70
N ASN A 100 -1.65 -5.44 -8.67
CA ASN A 100 -0.23 -5.08 -8.57
C ASN A 100 0.19 -4.82 -7.13
N LEU A 101 1.45 -5.08 -6.81
CA LEU A 101 2.10 -4.74 -5.54
C LEU A 101 3.48 -4.14 -5.84
N ILE A 102 3.74 -2.95 -5.29
CA ILE A 102 5.02 -2.24 -5.44
C ILE A 102 5.49 -1.77 -4.07
N VAL A 103 6.74 -2.08 -3.72
CA VAL A 103 7.40 -1.49 -2.55
C VAL A 103 7.79 -0.05 -2.88
N LEU A 104 7.19 0.91 -2.17
CA LEU A 104 7.38 2.35 -2.38
C LEU A 104 8.56 2.87 -1.57
N GLU A 105 8.65 2.42 -0.31
CA GLU A 105 9.71 2.82 0.60
C GLU A 105 10.28 1.60 1.34
N TYR A 106 11.61 1.50 1.38
CA TYR A 106 12.34 0.43 2.06
C TYR A 106 13.64 0.96 2.67
N ARG A 107 13.79 0.79 3.98
CA ARG A 107 14.89 1.36 4.77
C ARG A 107 15.74 0.32 5.51
N GLU A 108 15.43 -0.97 5.34
CA GLU A 108 16.21 -2.01 6.00
C GLU A 108 17.57 -2.20 5.31
N SER A 109 18.54 -2.73 6.07
CA SER A 109 19.90 -2.95 5.56
C SER A 109 20.06 -4.17 4.66
N ARG A 110 19.12 -5.13 4.73
CA ARG A 110 19.13 -6.41 4.01
C ARG A 110 17.72 -6.81 3.67
N GLY A 111 17.55 -7.58 2.59
CA GLY A 111 16.25 -8.02 2.11
C GLY A 111 15.64 -7.09 1.07
N ASP A 112 16.42 -6.20 0.46
CA ASP A 112 15.94 -5.29 -0.56
C ASP A 112 15.44 -6.03 -1.81
N GLU A 113 15.77 -7.31 -1.95
CA GLU A 113 15.26 -8.19 -2.99
C GLU A 113 13.72 -8.28 -3.00
N VAL A 114 13.04 -8.04 -1.87
CA VAL A 114 11.56 -8.03 -1.81
C VAL A 114 10.93 -6.90 -2.64
N ARG A 115 11.72 -5.89 -3.03
CA ARG A 115 11.24 -4.78 -3.87
C ARG A 115 11.29 -5.09 -5.37
N GLN A 116 11.96 -6.17 -5.74
CA GLN A 116 12.24 -6.50 -7.13
C GLN A 116 10.99 -7.11 -7.78
N LEU A 117 10.82 -6.82 -9.07
CA LEU A 117 9.65 -7.29 -9.84
C LEU A 117 9.51 -8.82 -9.81
N PHE A 118 10.64 -9.55 -9.84
CA PHE A 118 10.62 -11.02 -9.81
C PHE A 118 9.96 -11.57 -8.54
N PHE A 119 10.03 -10.83 -7.43
CA PHE A 119 9.42 -11.20 -6.17
C PHE A 119 7.98 -10.68 -6.08
N THR A 120 7.74 -9.40 -6.37
CA THR A 120 6.39 -8.81 -6.18
C THR A 120 5.35 -9.34 -7.18
N GLN A 121 5.78 -9.87 -8.33
CA GLN A 121 4.87 -10.54 -9.27
C GLN A 121 4.20 -11.79 -8.66
N GLN A 122 4.80 -12.41 -7.63
CA GLN A 122 4.20 -13.55 -6.93
C GLN A 122 2.87 -13.20 -6.26
N PHE A 123 2.56 -11.93 -6.04
CA PHE A 123 1.30 -11.48 -5.45
C PHE A 123 0.20 -11.28 -6.50
N GLN A 124 0.53 -11.23 -7.79
CA GLN A 124 -0.46 -10.95 -8.84
C GLN A 124 -1.51 -12.06 -8.90
N ASN A 125 -2.77 -11.65 -9.06
CA ASN A 125 -3.96 -12.49 -9.04
C ASN A 125 -4.27 -13.20 -7.71
N ALA A 126 -3.48 -12.98 -6.64
CA ALA A 126 -3.83 -13.51 -5.33
C ALA A 126 -5.18 -12.95 -4.86
N THR A 127 -6.01 -13.82 -4.29
CA THR A 127 -7.25 -13.48 -3.57
C THR A 127 -7.12 -13.90 -2.12
N LEU A 128 -8.16 -13.64 -1.32
CA LEU A 128 -8.31 -14.30 -0.02
C LEU A 128 -9.06 -15.63 -0.19
N ASP A 129 -8.60 -16.67 0.49
CA ASP A 129 -9.33 -17.94 0.63
C ASP A 129 -10.36 -17.87 1.77
N GLU A 130 -11.04 -19.00 2.02
CA GLU A 130 -12.04 -19.14 3.08
C GLU A 130 -11.49 -18.97 4.50
N HIS A 131 -10.17 -19.07 4.67
CA HIS A 131 -9.44 -18.88 5.92
C HIS A 131 -8.71 -17.53 5.99
N GLN A 132 -9.04 -16.59 5.10
CA GLN A 132 -8.39 -15.28 4.98
C GLN A 132 -6.87 -15.35 4.74
N ASN A 133 -6.37 -16.41 4.12
CA ASN A 133 -5.01 -16.49 3.62
C ASN A 133 -4.95 -16.14 2.14
N LEU A 134 -3.75 -15.85 1.64
CA LEU A 134 -3.57 -15.66 0.21
C LEU A 134 -3.85 -16.99 -0.51
N SER A 135 -4.58 -16.93 -1.61
CA SER A 135 -4.93 -18.08 -2.45
C SER A 135 -3.73 -18.77 -3.11
N GLN A 136 -2.53 -18.19 -2.98
CA GLN A 136 -1.30 -18.70 -3.54
C GLN A 136 -0.14 -18.54 -2.57
N HIS A 137 0.82 -19.45 -2.67
CA HIS A 137 2.05 -19.40 -1.89
C HIS A 137 2.96 -18.29 -2.41
N ILE A 138 3.68 -17.65 -1.48
CA ILE A 138 4.70 -16.66 -1.78
C ILE A 138 6.03 -17.24 -1.33
N ASP A 139 6.91 -17.53 -2.29
CA ASP A 139 8.25 -18.01 -2.00
C ASP A 139 9.02 -16.97 -1.21
N GLY A 140 9.73 -17.43 -0.17
CA GLY A 140 10.55 -16.56 0.66
C GLY A 140 11.82 -16.09 -0.05
N ILE A 141 12.41 -15.04 0.51
CA ILE A 141 13.77 -14.60 0.19
C ILE A 141 14.67 -14.92 1.38
N THR A 142 15.79 -15.59 1.11
CA THR A 142 16.79 -15.92 2.14
C THR A 142 17.25 -14.67 2.86
N GLY A 143 17.16 -14.65 4.20
CA GLY A 143 17.58 -13.52 5.01
C GLY A 143 16.58 -12.35 5.07
N ALA A 144 15.43 -12.45 4.40
CA ALA A 144 14.40 -11.40 4.36
C ALA A 144 13.03 -11.89 4.85
N THR A 145 12.99 -12.93 5.69
CA THR A 145 11.73 -13.58 6.15
C THR A 145 10.74 -12.59 6.76
N LEU A 146 11.20 -11.62 7.56
CA LEU A 146 10.34 -10.61 8.18
C LEU A 146 9.78 -9.62 7.14
N SER A 147 10.60 -9.19 6.18
CA SER A 147 10.15 -8.37 5.05
C SER A 147 9.10 -9.10 4.19
N VAL A 148 9.31 -10.39 3.91
CA VAL A 148 8.33 -11.23 3.19
C VAL A 148 7.01 -11.32 3.97
N SER A 149 7.08 -11.59 5.28
CA SER A 149 5.91 -11.64 6.16
C SER A 149 5.13 -10.32 6.17
N ALA A 150 5.83 -9.18 6.26
CA ALA A 150 5.21 -7.86 6.19
C ALA A 150 4.43 -7.66 4.88
N LEU A 151 5.02 -8.00 3.73
CA LEU A 151 4.33 -7.89 2.43
C LEU A 151 3.12 -8.82 2.32
N ILE A 152 3.18 -10.03 2.88
CA ILE A 152 2.04 -10.97 2.94
C ILE A 152 0.90 -10.37 3.78
N LYS A 153 1.22 -9.86 4.98
CA LYS A 153 0.23 -9.21 5.87
C LYS A 153 -0.44 -8.02 5.20
N LEU A 154 0.34 -7.15 4.56
CA LEU A 154 -0.19 -5.98 3.84
C LEU A 154 -1.06 -6.37 2.64
N SER A 155 -0.70 -7.44 1.94
CA SER A 155 -1.49 -8.00 0.84
C SER A 155 -2.84 -8.52 1.31
N LYS A 156 -2.84 -9.31 2.39
CA LYS A 156 -4.08 -9.79 3.03
C LYS A 156 -4.95 -8.61 3.47
N LEU A 157 -4.33 -7.61 4.12
CA LEU A 157 -5.03 -6.42 4.59
C LEU A 157 -5.67 -5.65 3.43
N ALA A 158 -4.94 -5.37 2.34
CA ALA A 158 -5.48 -4.65 1.18
C ALA A 158 -6.67 -5.37 0.53
N LEU A 159 -6.60 -6.70 0.38
CA LEU A 159 -7.71 -7.51 -0.12
C LEU A 159 -8.92 -7.43 0.80
N PHE A 160 -8.71 -7.63 2.10
CA PHE A 160 -9.77 -7.58 3.11
C PHE A 160 -10.46 -6.21 3.14
N LEU A 161 -9.70 -5.11 3.20
CA LEU A 161 -10.28 -3.77 3.23
C LEU A 161 -11.06 -3.45 1.95
N SER A 162 -10.58 -3.91 0.79
CA SER A 162 -11.30 -3.76 -0.49
C SER A 162 -12.65 -4.47 -0.47
N GLN A 163 -12.70 -5.71 0.07
CA GLN A 163 -13.95 -6.45 0.24
C GLN A 163 -14.94 -5.73 1.16
N GLN A 164 -14.47 -5.16 2.29
CA GLN A 164 -15.33 -4.41 3.21
C GLN A 164 -15.92 -3.16 2.57
N VAL A 165 -15.10 -2.36 1.88
CA VAL A 165 -15.56 -1.15 1.18
C VAL A 165 -16.53 -1.51 0.04
N ALA A 166 -16.25 -2.55 -0.74
CA ALA A 166 -17.13 -3.01 -1.80
C ALA A 166 -18.50 -3.49 -1.26
N LYS A 167 -18.50 -4.23 -0.14
CA LYS A 167 -19.72 -4.70 0.53
C LYS A 167 -20.57 -3.53 1.03
N GLU A 168 -19.95 -2.54 1.69
CA GLU A 168 -20.65 -1.35 2.17
C GLU A 168 -21.28 -0.56 1.00
N THR A 169 -20.56 -0.42 -0.11
CA THR A 169 -21.07 0.28 -1.31
C THR A 169 -22.29 -0.44 -1.93
N LYS A 170 -22.26 -1.79 -1.98
CA LYS A 170 -23.40 -2.59 -2.48
C LYS A 170 -24.63 -2.44 -1.58
N LEU A 171 -24.46 -2.46 -0.26
CA LEU A 171 -25.56 -2.28 0.71
C LEU A 171 -26.21 -0.89 0.61
N ARG A 172 -25.40 0.16 0.34
CA ARG A 172 -25.92 1.52 0.20
C ARG A 172 -26.67 1.74 -1.12
N SER A 173 -26.31 1.00 -2.17
CA SER A 173 -26.98 1.08 -3.48
C SER A 173 -28.23 0.21 -3.59
N SER A 174 -28.40 -0.83 -2.76
CA SER A 174 -29.66 -1.61 -2.73
C SER A 174 -30.78 -0.97 -1.91
N ASN A 175 -30.45 0.02 -1.08
CA ASN A 175 -31.38 0.63 -0.12
C ASN A 175 -31.85 2.04 -0.53
N GLY A 176 -31.58 2.46 -1.77
CA GLY A 176 -32.03 3.73 -2.35
C GLY A 176 -32.73 3.48 -3.68
#